data_AF-A0A2D7GHM9-F1
#
_entry.id   AF-A0A2D7GHM9-F1
#
_cell.length_a   1.000
_cell.length_b   1.000
_cell.length_c   1.000
_cell.angle_alpha   90.00
_cell.angle_beta   90.00
_cell.angle_gamma   90.00
#
_symmetry.space_group_name_H-M   'P 1'
#
loop_
_entity.id
_entity.type
_entity.pdbx_description
1 polymer ?
#
loop_
_entity_poly.entity_id
_entity_poly.type
_entity_poly.pdbx_seq_one_letter_code
_entity_poly.pdbx_strand_id
1 'polypeptide(L)' 'MKKKINQQLINVFVPTTPNPTSGFLLMVPKNQIKYLNTKVDDAIKTIVSAGIIDLKSKQKRN' A
#
# COMPACT_ATOMS: atom_id res chain seq x y z
N MET A 1 -0.31 6.42 -23.31
CA MET A 1 -1.03 6.96 -22.12
C MET A 1 -0.29 8.08 -21.37
N LYS A 2 1.06 8.13 -21.35
CA LYS A 2 1.84 9.27 -20.74
C LYS A 2 1.58 10.67 -21.34
N LYS A 3 0.95 10.75 -22.52
CA LYS A 3 0.86 12.00 -23.32
C LYS A 3 -0.30 12.93 -22.96
N LYS A 4 -1.26 12.48 -22.12
CA LYS A 4 -2.41 13.31 -21.67
C LYS A 4 -2.32 13.75 -20.21
N ILE A 5 -1.56 13.04 -19.38
CA ILE A 5 -1.43 13.33 -17.95
C ILE A 5 0.05 13.63 -17.73
N ASN A 6 0.39 14.91 -17.54
CA ASN A 6 1.77 15.41 -17.44
C ASN A 6 2.42 15.07 -16.08
N GLN A 7 2.12 13.90 -15.53
CA GLN A 7 2.52 13.47 -14.19
C GLN A 7 2.97 12.00 -14.23
N GLN A 8 3.97 11.66 -13.42
CA GLN A 8 4.37 10.28 -13.22
C GLN A 8 3.32 9.56 -12.38
N LEU A 9 2.64 8.59 -12.99
CA LEU A 9 1.67 7.73 -12.32
C LEU A 9 2.31 6.42 -11.85
N ILE A 10 1.82 5.90 -10.73
CA ILE A 10 2.18 4.61 -10.16
C ILE A 10 0.92 3.76 -10.03
N ASN A 11 1.03 2.48 -10.38
CA ASN A 11 -0.03 1.51 -10.21
C ASN A 11 -0.05 1.04 -8.75
N VAL A 12 -1.17 1.27 -8.06
CA VAL A 12 -1.38 0.89 -6.67
C VAL A 12 -2.50 -0.14 -6.61
N PHE A 13 -2.21 -1.32 -6.09
CA PHE A 13 -3.22 -2.32 -5.80
C PHE A 13 -3.81 -2.07 -4.41
N VAL A 14 -5.14 -1.90 -4.35
CA VAL A 14 -5.90 -1.72 -3.11
C VAL A 14 -6.71 -2.99 -2.87
N PRO A 15 -6.22 -3.92 -2.02
CA PRO A 15 -6.92 -5.16 -1.73
C PRO A 15 -8.16 -4.93 -0.88
N THR A 16 -9.12 -5.85 -0.99
CA THR A 16 -10.23 -5.96 -0.04
C THR A 16 -9.76 -6.67 1.24
N THR A 17 -10.10 -6.14 2.40
CA THR A 17 -9.89 -6.83 3.69
C THR A 17 -11.03 -7.83 3.96
N PRO A 18 -10.78 -8.97 4.63
CA PRO A 18 -9.50 -9.50 5.09
C PRO A 18 -8.75 -10.34 4.04
N ASN A 19 -9.38 -10.72 2.94
CA ASN A 19 -8.79 -11.58 1.90
C ASN A 19 -8.18 -10.75 0.75
N PRO A 20 -6.84 -10.59 0.68
CA PRO A 20 -6.20 -9.71 -0.29
C PRO A 20 -6.10 -10.30 -1.72
N THR A 21 -7.01 -11.20 -2.09
CA THR A 21 -7.06 -11.82 -3.42
C THR A 21 -7.72 -10.92 -4.46
N SER A 22 -8.72 -10.12 -4.05
CA SER A 22 -9.45 -9.19 -4.91
C SER A 22 -9.23 -7.74 -4.47
N GLY A 23 -9.47 -6.79 -5.38
CA GLY A 23 -9.31 -5.38 -5.09
C GLY A 23 -9.36 -4.50 -6.34
N PHE A 24 -8.93 -3.26 -6.19
CA PHE A 24 -8.85 -2.28 -7.27
C PHE A 24 -7.40 -2.02 -7.67
N LEU A 25 -7.15 -1.76 -8.96
CA LEU A 25 -5.87 -1.25 -9.44
C LEU A 25 -6.04 0.23 -9.80
N LEU A 26 -5.43 1.11 -9.01
CA LEU A 26 -5.52 2.56 -9.16
C LEU A 26 -4.24 3.10 -9.81
N MET A 27 -4.38 4.09 -10.69
CA MET A 27 -3.24 4.87 -11.20
C MET A 27 -3.17 6.19 -10.43
N VAL A 28 -2.16 6.33 -9.56
CA VAL A 28 -2.05 7.46 -8.63
C VAL A 28 -0.80 8.29 -8.95
N PRO A 29 -0.86 9.63 -8.94
CA PRO A 29 0.33 10.48 -9.06
C PRO A 29 1.37 10.16 -7.99
N LYS A 30 2.64 10.04 -8.39
CA LYS A 30 3.76 9.70 -7.50
C LYS A 30 3.90 10.65 -6.30
N ASN A 31 3.56 11.92 -6.47
CA ASN A 31 3.62 12.93 -5.41
C ASN A 31 2.52 12.81 -4.34
N GLN A 32 1.51 11.97 -4.56
CA GLN A 32 0.43 11.70 -3.60
C GLN A 32 0.67 10.41 -2.79
N ILE A 33 1.78 9.71 -3.02
CA ILE A 33 2.09 8.43 -2.38
C ILE A 33 3.06 8.65 -1.22
N LYS A 34 2.70 8.15 -0.04
CA LYS A 34 3.59 8.08 1.13
C LYS A 34 3.99 6.63 1.39
N TYR A 35 5.27 6.32 1.19
CA TYR A 35 5.81 4.99 1.48
C TYR A 35 5.95 4.78 2.99
N LEU A 36 5.54 3.59 3.44
CA LEU A 36 5.69 3.19 4.84
C LEU A 36 6.97 2.37 5.01
N ASN A 37 7.69 2.59 6.10
CA ASN A 37 8.87 1.80 6.46
C ASN A 37 8.46 0.51 7.20
N THR A 38 7.66 -0.32 6.55
CA THR A 38 7.11 -1.56 7.12
C THR A 38 7.45 -2.74 6.21
N LYS A 39 7.61 -3.94 6.78
CA LYS A 39 7.75 -5.16 5.97
C LYS A 39 6.39 -5.53 5.35
N VAL A 40 6.41 -6.04 4.13
CA VAL A 40 5.20 -6.49 3.42
C VAL A 40 4.44 -7.53 4.25
N ASP A 41 5.14 -8.51 4.83
CA ASP A 41 4.53 -9.53 5.70
C ASP A 41 3.76 -8.95 6.89
N ASP A 42 4.28 -7.91 7.53
CA ASP A 42 3.63 -7.27 8.68
C ASP A 42 2.36 -6.53 8.22
N ALA A 43 2.41 -5.88 7.06
CA ALA A 43 1.23 -5.23 6.47
C ALA A 43 0.14 -6.25 6.09
N ILE A 44 0.52 -7.38 5.50
CA ILE A 44 -0.43 -8.45 5.14
C ILE A 44 -1.08 -9.03 6.40
N LYS A 45 -0.32 -9.27 7.47
CA LYS A 45 -0.88 -9.75 8.76
C LYS A 45 -1.92 -8.78 9.33
N THR A 46 -1.67 -7.49 9.29
CA THR A 46 -2.65 -6.47 9.73
C THR A 46 -3.93 -6.52 8.88
N ILE A 47 -3.82 -6.62 7.55
CA ILE A 47 -4.97 -6.68 6.64
C ILE A 47 -5.80 -7.95 6.90
N VAL A 48 -5.16 -9.11 6.96
CA VAL A 48 -5.84 -10.42 7.13
C VAL A 48 -6.47 -10.56 8.51
N SER A 49 -5.87 -9.96 9.54
CA SER A 49 -6.42 -9.94 10.91
C SER A 49 -7.49 -8.85 11.13
N ALA A 50 -7.93 -8.16 10.07
CA ALA A 50 -8.88 -7.05 10.16
C ALA A 50 -8.45 -5.96 11.16
N GLY A 51 -7.14 -5.72 11.26
CA GLY A 51 -6.58 -4.70 12.16
C GLY A 51 -6.30 -5.15 13.60
N ILE A 52 -6.54 -6.43 13.94
CA ILE A 52 -6.21 -6.97 15.28
C ILE A 52 -4.69 -7.01 15.48
N ILE A 53 -3.92 -7.26 14.42
CA ILE A 53 -2.46 -7.23 14.47
C ILE A 53 -1.97 -5.84 14.06
N ASP A 54 -1.29 -5.15 14.98
CA ASP A 54 -0.72 -3.83 14.73
C ASP A 54 0.33 -3.83 13.62
N LEU A 55 0.28 -2.76 12.82
CA LEU A 55 1.26 -2.51 11.77
C LEU A 55 2.59 -2.08 12.39
N LYS A 56 3.53 -3.01 12.51
CA LYS A 56 4.86 -2.72 13.05
C LYS A 56 5.70 -1.91 12.05
N SER A 57 5.91 -0.63 12.35
CA SER A 57 6.93 0.15 11.63
C SER A 57 8.32 -0.38 12.01
N LYS A 58 9.25 -0.44 11.04
CA LYS A 58 10.68 -0.53 11.36
C LYS A 58 11.09 0.79 12.00
N GLN A 59 10.86 0.92 13.30
CA GLN A 59 11.43 1.99 14.09
C GLN A 59 12.95 1.81 14.02
N LYS A 60 13.70 2.86 13.65
CA LYS A 60 15.15 2.89 13.86
C LYS A 60 15.35 2.61 15.34
N ARG A 61 15.88 1.43 15.68
CA ARG A 61 16.52 1.20 16.98
C ARG A 61 17.68 2.19 17.02
N ASN A 62 17.51 3.25 17.80
CA ASN A 62 18.64 4.03 18.29
C ASN A 62 19.34 3.20 19.37
#